data_AF-A0A2H0V6S1-F1
#
_entry.id   AF-A0A2H0V6S1-F1
#
_cell.length_a   1.000
_cell.length_b   1.000
_cell.length_c   1.000
_cell.angle_alpha   90.00
_cell.angle_beta   90.00
_cell.angle_gamma   90.00
#
_symmetry.space_group_name_H-M   'P 1'
#
loop_
_entity.id
_entity.type
_entity.pdbx_description
1 polymer ?
#
loop_
_entity_poly.entity_id
_entity_poly.type
_entity_poly.pdbx_seq_one_letter_code
_entity_poly.pdbx_strand_id
1 'polypeptide(L)'
;MNTQIKKILADLYIIDGSLREREEELINIINNILISQPDTKFDAEFARRLRFKLLEKESLTIKKNFNFTIMSDLIIKRFSYVFAGAAVILLAVVVWQNIDFSSKNSLSSKITKLKSNAFGSLIENGQLAVSEELASANVSVTKGSAESRAIGMGGGGGVSVSDAMLPNPVNYIYKYTGEEIKMESKEITVFRRVRGGASASALANQIKGFDFGGVNLNNFSNLSLQNLTLAEDKEFGYMLSFSLEDGSISINQNWLKWPNTQDICLGKDSACFDSLQLTPNDIPSDSVIIEIVDNFLREKGISIDGYGAPFIDKSWITPEVRFIGDQLSVIYPLIIEGSKVYEESGQPSGLNISIDIRNKRVAGVWNMLSQVYESSDYAAETDFNRIKEIAEKGGRYNNIYYADLSGQETNVLELGTPEFILARIWKQPAGYGMAQEFFIPSYFFPIINKPDNAPTWINGVVVPLAKEILDDADKNNDINPRPMPLLDPASTRSEQPAVAPEDFAADEVCADNCGNGICEEVT
;
A
#
# COMPACT_ATOMS: atom_id res chain seq x y z
N MET A 1 -3.07 54.10 -30.51
CA MET A 1 -2.47 53.00 -29.70
C MET A 1 -1.42 53.60 -28.79
N ASN A 2 -1.59 53.45 -27.46
CA ASN A 2 -0.71 54.02 -26.43
C ASN A 2 0.74 53.56 -26.66
N THR A 3 1.70 54.49 -26.61
CA THR A 3 3.14 54.25 -26.83
C THR A 3 3.69 53.18 -25.88
N GLN A 4 3.15 53.07 -24.66
CA GLN A 4 3.50 52.05 -23.68
C GLN A 4 3.06 50.64 -24.11
N ILE A 5 1.87 50.50 -24.70
CA ILE A 5 1.36 49.21 -25.19
C ILE A 5 2.19 48.71 -26.38
N LYS A 6 2.61 49.62 -27.27
CA LYS A 6 3.50 49.26 -28.38
C LYS A 6 4.81 48.66 -27.90
N LYS A 7 5.39 49.25 -26.84
CA LYS A 7 6.64 48.75 -26.24
C LYS A 7 6.44 47.38 -25.59
N ILE A 8 5.36 47.21 -24.83
CA ILE A 8 5.02 45.93 -24.19
C ILE A 8 4.81 44.82 -25.24
N LEU A 9 4.10 45.11 -26.34
CA LEU A 9 3.90 44.14 -27.42
C LEU A 9 5.23 43.78 -28.10
N ALA A 10 6.10 44.77 -28.35
CA ALA A 10 7.43 44.49 -28.91
C ALA A 10 8.25 43.57 -27.99
N ASP A 11 8.27 43.83 -26.69
CA ASP A 11 8.97 43.00 -25.70
C ASP A 11 8.37 41.58 -25.64
N LEU A 12 7.03 41.46 -25.66
CA LEU A 12 6.35 40.16 -25.71
C LEU A 12 6.64 39.38 -27.00
N TYR A 13 6.77 40.05 -28.14
CA TYR A 13 7.08 39.40 -29.41
C TYR A 13 8.54 38.94 -29.52
N ILE A 14 9.45 39.59 -28.79
CA ILE A 14 10.85 39.11 -28.67
C ILE A 14 10.87 37.81 -27.85
N ILE A 15 10.02 37.71 -26.83
CA ILE A 15 9.92 36.52 -25.97
C ILE A 15 9.17 35.37 -26.67
N ASP A 16 8.04 35.66 -27.33
CA ASP A 16 7.23 34.67 -28.05
C ASP A 16 6.60 35.31 -29.32
N GLY A 17 7.20 35.02 -30.47
CA GLY A 17 6.78 35.56 -31.76
C GLY A 17 5.38 35.12 -32.22
N SER A 18 4.85 34.01 -31.68
CA SER A 18 3.51 33.51 -32.04
C SER A 18 2.38 34.42 -31.56
N LEU A 19 2.66 35.28 -30.57
CA LEU A 19 1.71 36.23 -30.03
C LEU A 19 1.28 37.32 -31.04
N ARG A 20 2.05 37.54 -32.12
CA ARG A 20 1.69 38.50 -33.17
C ARG A 20 0.35 38.20 -33.85
N GLU A 21 0.00 36.92 -33.95
CA GLU A 21 -1.27 36.50 -34.56
C GLU A 21 -2.50 36.95 -33.74
N ARG A 22 -2.30 37.38 -32.49
CA ARG A 22 -3.36 37.76 -31.55
C ARG A 22 -3.20 39.17 -31.00
N GLU A 23 -2.57 40.06 -31.77
CA GLU A 23 -2.25 41.43 -31.34
C GLU A 23 -3.46 42.20 -30.81
N GLU A 24 -4.61 42.13 -31.49
CA GLU A 24 -5.82 42.85 -31.05
C GLU A 24 -6.35 42.36 -29.70
N GLU A 25 -6.29 41.06 -29.43
CA GLU A 25 -6.70 40.49 -28.14
C GLU A 25 -5.70 40.85 -27.03
N LEU A 26 -4.41 40.83 -27.34
CA LEU A 26 -3.34 41.22 -26.43
C LEU A 26 -3.46 42.69 -26.03
N ILE A 27 -3.77 43.58 -26.97
CA ILE A 27 -4.01 45.01 -26.67
C ILE A 27 -5.13 45.15 -25.63
N ASN A 28 -6.23 44.41 -25.78
CA ASN A 28 -7.34 44.47 -24.84
C ASN A 28 -6.96 43.94 -23.45
N ILE A 29 -6.21 42.84 -23.37
CA ILE A 29 -5.77 42.28 -22.09
C ILE A 29 -4.75 43.21 -21.42
N ILE A 30 -3.77 43.72 -22.17
CA ILE A 30 -2.76 44.65 -21.66
C ILE A 30 -3.43 45.93 -21.15
N ASN A 31 -4.43 46.47 -21.86
CA ASN A 31 -5.21 47.62 -21.39
C ASN A 31 -5.88 47.34 -20.04
N ASN A 32 -6.54 46.19 -19.89
CA ASN A 32 -7.20 45.82 -18.64
C ASN A 32 -6.19 45.62 -17.49
N ILE A 33 -5.00 45.09 -17.78
CA ILE A 33 -3.93 44.92 -16.80
C ILE A 33 -3.32 46.26 -16.41
N LEU A 34 -3.09 47.18 -17.35
CA LEU A 34 -2.57 48.51 -17.04
C LEU A 34 -3.55 49.34 -16.19
N ILE A 35 -4.86 49.13 -16.36
CA ILE A 35 -5.90 49.77 -15.54
C ILE A 35 -5.94 49.17 -14.12
N SER A 36 -5.77 47.85 -13.98
CA SER A 36 -5.94 47.15 -12.71
C SER A 36 -4.65 47.00 -11.90
N GLN A 37 -3.48 46.98 -12.56
CA GLN A 37 -2.16 46.69 -12.00
C GLN A 37 -1.07 47.46 -12.76
N PRO A 38 -0.92 48.78 -12.52
CA PRO A 38 -0.02 49.65 -13.29
C PRO A 38 1.47 49.30 -13.14
N ASP A 39 1.86 48.63 -12.04
CA ASP A 39 3.25 48.28 -11.72
C ASP A 39 3.68 46.88 -12.20
N THR A 40 2.90 46.26 -13.10
CA THR A 40 3.20 44.92 -13.62
C THR A 40 4.50 44.90 -14.43
N LYS A 41 5.41 43.98 -14.10
CA LYS A 41 6.60 43.71 -14.92
C LYS A 41 6.24 42.75 -16.07
N PHE A 42 6.58 43.15 -17.29
CA PHE A 42 6.27 42.40 -18.52
C PHE A 42 7.45 41.50 -18.90
N ASP A 43 7.73 40.51 -18.05
CA ASP A 43 8.83 39.55 -18.23
C ASP A 43 8.36 38.22 -18.87
N ALA A 44 9.28 37.27 -19.02
CA ALA A 44 8.99 35.96 -19.60
C ALA A 44 7.94 35.17 -18.80
N GLU A 45 7.86 35.38 -17.49
CA GLU A 45 6.86 34.72 -16.65
C GLU A 45 5.45 35.29 -16.93
N PHE A 46 5.36 36.61 -17.10
CA PHE A 46 4.13 37.27 -17.53
C PHE A 46 3.68 36.79 -18.92
N ALA A 47 4.59 36.72 -19.90
CA ALA A 47 4.27 36.25 -21.25
C ALA A 47 3.69 34.82 -21.23
N ARG A 48 4.29 33.93 -20.42
CA ARG A 48 3.80 32.57 -20.23
C ARG A 48 2.39 32.52 -19.61
N ARG A 49 2.13 33.30 -18.56
CA ARG A 49 0.79 33.40 -17.94
C ARG A 49 -0.26 33.96 -18.91
N LEU A 50 0.14 34.93 -19.73
CA LEU A 50 -0.73 35.55 -20.74
C LEU A 50 -1.12 34.54 -21.83
N ARG A 51 -0.15 33.74 -22.29
CA ARG A 51 -0.39 32.64 -23.24
C ARG A 51 -1.36 31.60 -22.68
N PHE A 52 -1.19 31.21 -21.41
CA PHE A 52 -2.14 30.30 -20.74
C PHE A 52 -3.57 30.87 -20.72
N LYS A 53 -3.74 32.16 -20.39
CA LYS A 53 -5.07 32.81 -20.40
C LYS A 53 -5.70 32.88 -21.79
N LEU A 54 -4.90 33.06 -22.85
CA LEU A 54 -5.40 33.04 -24.23
C LEU A 54 -5.86 31.64 -24.65
N LEU A 55 -5.10 30.59 -24.30
CA LEU A 55 -5.44 29.19 -24.60
C LEU A 55 -6.66 28.70 -23.80
N GLU A 56 -6.79 29.13 -22.54
CA GLU A 56 -7.97 28.84 -21.71
C GLU A 56 -9.26 29.46 -22.27
N LYS A 57 -9.16 30.65 -22.89
CA LYS A 57 -10.31 31.29 -23.53
C LYS A 57 -10.77 30.55 -24.78
N GLU A 58 -9.87 29.89 -25.51
CA GLU A 58 -10.22 29.06 -26.66
C GLU A 58 -10.89 27.74 -26.29
N SER A 59 -10.45 27.07 -25.21
CA SER A 59 -11.09 25.84 -24.74
C SER A 59 -12.55 26.07 -24.31
N LEU A 60 -12.88 27.28 -23.86
CA LEU A 60 -14.24 27.72 -23.55
C LEU A 60 -15.06 28.13 -24.80
N THR A 61 -14.40 28.47 -25.91
CA THR A 61 -15.07 28.92 -27.14
C THR A 61 -15.44 27.77 -28.08
N ILE A 62 -14.77 26.62 -27.98
CA ILE A 62 -15.05 25.40 -28.78
C ILE A 62 -16.43 24.77 -28.47
N LYS A 63 -17.13 25.19 -27.41
CA LYS A 63 -18.48 24.67 -27.05
C LYS A 63 -19.68 25.42 -27.66
N LYS A 64 -19.50 26.35 -28.58
CA LYS A 64 -20.62 27.08 -29.21
C LYS A 64 -20.78 26.74 -30.68
N ASN A 65 -21.31 25.55 -30.95
CA ASN A 65 -22.12 25.26 -32.15
C ASN A 65 -23.11 24.13 -31.83
N PHE A 66 -24.05 24.40 -30.93
CA PHE A 66 -25.33 23.69 -30.90
C PHE A 66 -26.42 24.76 -30.94
N ASN A 67 -27.07 24.86 -32.10
CA ASN A 67 -28.28 25.66 -32.28
C ASN A 67 -29.41 25.00 -31.48
N PHE A 68 -29.67 25.51 -30.27
CA PHE A 68 -30.93 25.28 -29.57
C PHE A 68 -31.63 26.63 -29.43
N THR A 69 -32.56 26.87 -30.34
CA THR A 69 -33.32 28.10 -30.46
C THR A 69 -34.29 28.26 -29.28
N ILE A 70 -34.00 29.28 -28.44
CA ILE A 70 -34.94 30.21 -27.79
C ILE A 70 -36.18 29.57 -27.13
N MET A 71 -36.00 28.89 -26.00
CA MET A 71 -36.98 28.87 -24.87
C MET A 71 -36.41 28.25 -23.58
N SER A 72 -35.19 28.63 -23.15
CA SER A 72 -34.53 27.96 -22.01
C SER A 72 -33.89 28.86 -20.95
N ASP A 73 -33.78 30.16 -21.16
CA ASP A 73 -32.99 31.03 -20.26
C ASP A 73 -33.64 31.34 -18.91
N LEU A 74 -34.95 31.10 -18.75
CA LEU A 74 -35.66 31.36 -17.47
C LEU A 74 -35.94 30.10 -16.64
N ILE A 75 -35.88 28.90 -17.24
CA ILE A 75 -36.21 27.65 -16.54
C ILE A 75 -34.94 26.93 -16.06
N ILE A 76 -33.82 27.02 -16.79
CA ILE A 76 -32.62 26.24 -16.48
C ILE A 76 -31.88 26.74 -15.23
N LYS A 77 -31.89 28.04 -14.90
CA LYS A 77 -31.16 28.56 -13.72
C LYS A 77 -31.81 28.21 -12.38
N ARG A 78 -33.10 27.88 -12.35
CA ARG A 78 -33.81 27.46 -11.12
C ARG A 78 -33.98 25.95 -11.00
N PHE A 79 -33.90 25.23 -12.13
CA PHE A 79 -34.06 23.78 -12.14
C PHE A 79 -32.76 23.01 -12.41
N SER A 80 -31.62 23.65 -12.70
CA SER A 80 -30.34 22.93 -12.89
C SER A 80 -29.94 22.09 -11.68
N TYR A 81 -30.19 22.57 -10.45
CA TYR A 81 -29.96 21.79 -9.23
C TYR A 81 -30.99 20.68 -9.03
N VAL A 82 -32.23 20.87 -9.50
CA VAL A 82 -33.31 19.86 -9.43
C VAL A 82 -33.09 18.76 -10.46
N PHE A 83 -32.59 19.09 -11.67
CA PHE A 83 -32.28 18.10 -12.70
C PHE A 83 -30.93 17.42 -12.48
N ALA A 84 -29.92 18.09 -11.93
CA ALA A 84 -28.69 17.44 -11.49
C ALA A 84 -28.96 16.51 -10.30
N GLY A 85 -29.76 16.96 -9.32
CA GLY A 85 -30.22 16.13 -8.21
C GLY A 85 -31.09 14.95 -8.69
N ALA A 86 -32.03 15.19 -9.59
CA ALA A 86 -32.89 14.14 -10.15
C ALA A 86 -32.13 13.17 -11.05
N ALA A 87 -31.09 13.61 -11.78
CA ALA A 87 -30.23 12.74 -12.57
C ALA A 87 -29.33 11.87 -11.69
N VAL A 88 -28.79 12.41 -10.59
CA VAL A 88 -28.06 11.62 -9.58
C VAL A 88 -28.99 10.65 -8.87
N ILE A 89 -30.23 11.04 -8.55
CA ILE A 89 -31.23 10.16 -7.95
C ILE A 89 -31.71 9.10 -8.95
N LEU A 90 -31.92 9.43 -10.23
CA LEU A 90 -32.26 8.45 -11.27
C LEU A 90 -31.11 7.50 -11.57
N LEU A 91 -29.87 7.99 -11.61
CA LEU A 91 -28.69 7.13 -11.70
C LEU A 91 -28.57 6.24 -10.46
N ALA A 92 -28.75 6.80 -9.26
CA ALA A 92 -28.78 6.00 -8.04
C ALA A 92 -29.91 4.96 -8.06
N VAL A 93 -31.12 5.30 -8.55
CA VAL A 93 -32.27 4.38 -8.64
C VAL A 93 -32.07 3.32 -9.74
N VAL A 94 -31.51 3.66 -10.90
CA VAL A 94 -31.20 2.69 -11.97
C VAL A 94 -30.05 1.76 -11.56
N VAL A 95 -29.06 2.29 -10.83
CA VAL A 95 -28.00 1.52 -10.17
C VAL A 95 -28.60 0.64 -9.07
N TRP A 96 -29.57 1.13 -8.29
CA TRP A 96 -30.19 0.38 -7.20
C TRP A 96 -31.19 -0.68 -7.69
N GLN A 97 -31.85 -0.46 -8.83
CA GLN A 97 -32.81 -1.40 -9.43
C GLN A 97 -32.16 -2.48 -10.29
N ASN A 98 -30.97 -2.22 -10.88
CA ASN A 98 -30.25 -3.21 -11.69
C ASN A 98 -29.09 -3.88 -10.95
N ILE A 99 -28.70 -3.38 -9.79
CA ILE A 99 -27.77 -4.09 -8.92
C ILE A 99 -28.59 -4.80 -7.86
N ASP A 100 -28.75 -6.10 -8.07
CA ASP A 100 -29.23 -7.03 -7.06
C ASP A 100 -28.14 -7.22 -5.96
N PHE A 101 -27.80 -6.12 -5.28
CA PHE A 101 -27.06 -6.10 -4.01
C PHE A 101 -27.89 -6.74 -2.89
N SER A 102 -29.15 -7.10 -3.17
CA SER A 102 -29.99 -7.93 -2.31
C SER A 102 -29.62 -9.42 -2.36
N SER A 103 -28.65 -9.82 -3.18
CA SER A 103 -27.79 -10.91 -2.73
C SER A 103 -27.11 -10.41 -1.46
N LYS A 104 -27.58 -10.89 -0.31
CA LYS A 104 -26.77 -10.95 0.89
C LYS A 104 -25.54 -11.77 0.52
N ASN A 105 -24.58 -11.15 -0.18
CA ASN A 105 -23.17 -11.49 -0.12
C ASN A 105 -22.75 -11.08 1.29
N SER A 106 -23.36 -11.72 2.28
CA SER A 106 -22.87 -11.67 3.63
C SER A 106 -21.42 -12.12 3.53
N LEU A 107 -20.55 -11.42 4.25
CA LEU A 107 -19.21 -11.89 4.60
C LEU A 107 -19.23 -13.25 5.33
N SER A 108 -20.38 -13.91 5.42
CA SER A 108 -20.56 -15.26 5.92
C SER A 108 -19.66 -16.23 5.17
N SER A 109 -18.93 -17.02 5.94
CA SER A 109 -18.08 -18.08 5.43
C SER A 109 -18.85 -19.02 4.50
N LYS A 110 -18.36 -19.18 3.27
CA LYS A 110 -18.83 -20.19 2.31
C LYS A 110 -17.67 -21.11 1.98
N ILE A 111 -17.81 -22.39 2.29
CA ILE A 111 -16.78 -23.41 2.01
C ILE A 111 -17.30 -24.36 0.94
N THR A 112 -16.56 -24.50 -0.16
CA THR A 112 -16.83 -25.47 -1.22
C THR A 112 -15.86 -26.64 -1.11
N LYS A 113 -16.37 -27.85 -0.85
CA LYS A 113 -15.52 -29.05 -0.78
C LYS A 113 -15.14 -29.52 -2.19
N LEU A 114 -13.85 -29.66 -2.44
CA LEU A 114 -13.28 -30.21 -3.66
C LEU A 114 -12.82 -31.66 -3.42
N LYS A 115 -12.34 -32.31 -4.47
CA LYS A 115 -11.69 -33.63 -4.37
C LYS A 115 -10.39 -33.53 -3.56
N SER A 116 -9.93 -34.64 -2.97
CA SER A 116 -8.64 -34.70 -2.28
C SER A 116 -7.49 -34.30 -3.20
N ASN A 117 -6.50 -33.60 -2.65
CA ASN A 117 -5.37 -32.99 -3.35
C ASN A 117 -5.77 -32.03 -4.51
N ALA A 118 -6.95 -31.40 -4.47
CA ALA A 118 -7.42 -30.54 -5.56
C ALA A 118 -6.59 -29.26 -5.76
N PHE A 119 -5.78 -28.85 -4.79
CA PHE A 119 -4.88 -27.70 -4.95
C PHE A 119 -3.51 -28.09 -5.54
N GLY A 120 -3.34 -29.36 -5.92
CA GLY A 120 -2.03 -29.91 -6.29
C GLY A 120 -1.15 -30.03 -5.05
N SER A 121 0.17 -30.01 -5.25
CA SER A 121 1.13 -29.99 -4.15
C SER A 121 1.02 -28.68 -3.36
N LEU A 122 1.15 -28.73 -2.03
CA LEU A 122 1.16 -27.54 -1.16
C LEU A 122 2.53 -26.86 -1.07
N ILE A 123 3.59 -27.49 -1.58
CA ILE A 123 4.95 -26.93 -1.60
C ILE A 123 5.24 -26.26 -2.95
N GLU A 124 6.19 -25.34 -2.97
CA GLU A 124 6.68 -24.74 -4.20
C GLU A 124 7.64 -25.72 -4.88
N ASN A 125 7.27 -26.21 -6.07
CA ASN A 125 8.24 -26.82 -6.98
C ASN A 125 9.04 -25.69 -7.65
N GLY A 126 9.78 -24.94 -6.83
CA GLY A 126 10.54 -23.76 -7.20
C GLY A 126 12.03 -24.02 -7.13
N GLN A 127 12.53 -25.06 -7.81
CA GLN A 127 13.85 -24.90 -8.40
C GLN A 127 13.72 -23.70 -9.35
N LEU A 128 14.20 -22.54 -8.91
CA LEU A 128 14.84 -21.62 -9.83
C LEU A 128 15.96 -22.43 -10.49
N ALA A 129 15.62 -23.15 -11.56
CA ALA A 129 16.58 -23.66 -12.50
C ALA A 129 17.21 -22.42 -13.14
N VAL A 130 18.21 -21.87 -12.47
CA VAL A 130 19.27 -21.13 -13.15
C VAL A 130 19.90 -22.18 -14.03
N SER A 131 19.45 -22.26 -15.29
CA SER A 131 20.16 -23.04 -16.28
C SER A 131 21.58 -22.46 -16.33
N GLU A 132 22.58 -23.30 -16.08
CA GLU A 132 24.01 -22.96 -16.21
C GLU A 132 24.37 -22.42 -17.60
N GLU A 133 23.47 -22.51 -18.58
CA GLU A 133 23.61 -21.98 -19.93
C GLU A 133 23.40 -20.46 -20.07
N LEU A 134 22.88 -19.75 -19.06
CA LEU A 134 22.79 -18.28 -19.09
C LEU A 134 23.98 -17.55 -18.46
N ALA A 135 24.97 -18.28 -17.93
CA ALA A 135 26.15 -17.71 -17.28
C ALA A 135 27.23 -17.19 -18.26
N SER A 136 27.03 -17.33 -19.58
CA SER A 136 28.02 -16.89 -20.59
C SER A 136 27.50 -15.88 -21.61
N ALA A 137 26.28 -15.35 -21.45
CA ALA A 137 25.78 -14.29 -22.31
C ALA A 137 25.81 -12.95 -21.57
N ASN A 138 26.79 -12.10 -21.92
CA ASN A 138 26.82 -10.68 -21.59
C ASN A 138 25.60 -9.99 -22.21
N VAL A 139 24.45 -10.10 -21.54
CA VAL A 139 23.27 -9.29 -21.83
C VAL A 139 23.18 -8.28 -20.71
N SER A 140 23.51 -7.04 -21.05
CA SER A 140 23.27 -5.87 -20.23
C SER A 140 21.78 -5.78 -19.91
N VAL A 141 21.38 -6.31 -18.75
CA VAL A 141 20.02 -6.16 -18.24
C VAL A 141 19.86 -4.71 -17.79
N THR A 142 19.21 -3.94 -18.65
CA THR A 142 18.66 -2.63 -18.34
C THR A 142 17.83 -2.74 -17.07
N LYS A 143 18.21 -1.97 -16.04
CA LYS A 143 17.47 -1.79 -14.77
C LYS A 143 16.04 -1.33 -15.05
N GLY A 144 15.15 -2.29 -15.26
CA GLY A 144 13.71 -2.11 -15.21
C GLY A 144 13.28 -2.23 -13.75
N SER A 145 12.91 -1.10 -13.17
CA SER A 145 12.36 -0.93 -11.83
C SER A 145 11.18 -1.87 -11.59
N ALA A 146 11.44 -3.06 -11.05
CA ALA A 146 10.45 -3.84 -10.34
C ALA A 146 10.29 -3.19 -8.96
N GLU A 147 9.43 -2.17 -8.90
CA GLU A 147 8.84 -1.71 -7.64
C GLU A 147 7.99 -2.87 -7.11
N SER A 148 8.66 -3.75 -6.38
CA SER A 148 8.04 -4.52 -5.32
C SER A 148 7.43 -3.49 -4.39
N ARG A 149 6.10 -3.36 -4.48
CA ARG A 149 5.32 -2.66 -3.45
C ARG A 149 5.53 -3.44 -2.16
N ALA A 150 6.55 -3.06 -1.42
CA ALA A 150 6.54 -3.18 0.02
C ALA A 150 5.24 -2.52 0.45
N ILE A 151 4.26 -3.33 0.88
CA ILE A 151 3.17 -2.85 1.72
C ILE A 151 3.86 -2.51 3.04
N GLY A 152 4.53 -1.35 3.05
CA GLY A 152 5.08 -0.75 4.23
C GLY A 152 3.91 -0.40 5.11
N MET A 153 3.88 -0.96 6.32
CA MET A 153 3.13 -0.37 7.41
C MET A 153 3.51 1.11 7.46
N GLY A 154 2.51 1.97 7.21
CA GLY A 154 2.71 3.41 7.11
C GLY A 154 3.41 3.94 8.36
N GLY A 155 4.63 4.42 8.18
CA GLY A 155 5.47 4.92 9.27
C GLY A 155 6.89 5.25 8.83
N GLY A 156 7.07 5.73 7.59
CA GLY A 156 8.37 6.16 7.06
C GLY A 156 8.70 7.61 7.42
N GLY A 157 8.59 7.97 8.71
CA GLY A 157 9.26 9.17 9.22
C GLY A 157 10.73 8.83 9.37
N GLY A 158 11.58 9.37 8.51
CA GLY A 158 13.02 9.18 8.56
C GLY A 158 13.60 9.72 9.86
N VAL A 159 13.61 8.91 10.91
CA VAL A 159 14.44 9.16 12.09
C VAL A 159 15.87 8.88 11.63
N SER A 160 16.72 9.89 11.60
CA SER A 160 18.16 9.69 11.49
C SER A 160 18.57 8.75 12.62
N VAL A 161 18.92 7.51 12.28
CA VAL A 161 19.38 6.51 13.23
C VAL A 161 20.80 6.87 13.64
N SER A 162 20.96 7.96 14.39
CA SER A 162 22.20 8.25 15.09
C SER A 162 22.25 7.31 16.29
N ASP A 163 23.10 6.29 16.19
CA ASP A 163 23.58 5.44 17.30
C ASP A 163 22.56 4.59 18.08
N ALA A 164 21.35 4.33 17.56
CA ALA A 164 20.53 3.25 18.12
C ALA A 164 21.18 1.90 17.75
N MET A 165 22.07 1.43 18.62
CA MET A 165 22.67 0.09 18.55
C MET A 165 21.53 -0.91 18.35
N LEU A 166 21.52 -1.60 17.21
CA LEU A 166 20.66 -2.76 17.03
C LEU A 166 20.92 -3.68 18.23
N PRO A 167 19.87 -4.16 18.93
CA PRO A 167 20.06 -5.04 20.06
C PRO A 167 20.94 -6.21 19.63
N ASN A 168 21.89 -6.57 20.49
CA ASN A 168 22.75 -7.73 20.23
C ASN A 168 21.84 -8.91 19.89
N PRO A 169 22.12 -9.67 18.81
CA PRO A 169 21.30 -10.81 18.50
C PRO A 169 21.34 -11.79 19.68
N VAL A 170 20.21 -12.43 19.94
CA VAL A 170 20.06 -13.41 21.02
C VAL A 170 19.76 -14.74 20.35
N ASN A 171 20.48 -15.78 20.75
CA ASN A 171 20.20 -17.12 20.27
C ASN A 171 19.05 -17.74 21.07
N TYR A 172 18.08 -18.35 20.39
CA TYR A 172 16.96 -19.03 21.02
C TYR A 172 17.02 -20.52 20.73
N ILE A 173 16.99 -21.33 21.79
CA ILE A 173 16.84 -22.78 21.72
C ILE A 173 15.46 -23.14 22.21
N TYR A 174 14.69 -23.85 21.40
CA TYR A 174 13.35 -24.30 21.78
C TYR A 174 13.42 -25.70 22.40
N LYS A 175 12.75 -25.89 23.54
CA LYS A 175 12.70 -27.17 24.25
C LYS A 175 11.27 -27.52 24.58
N TYR A 176 10.81 -28.69 24.14
CA TYR A 176 9.45 -29.13 24.43
C TYR A 176 9.29 -29.63 25.86
N THR A 177 8.25 -29.15 26.55
CA THR A 177 7.91 -29.49 27.94
C THR A 177 6.43 -29.85 28.14
N GLY A 178 5.61 -29.74 27.08
CA GLY A 178 4.18 -30.04 27.12
C GLY A 178 3.83 -31.54 27.11
N GLU A 179 2.53 -31.82 27.08
CA GLU A 179 1.95 -33.18 27.04
C GLU A 179 1.98 -33.79 25.63
N GLU A 180 2.08 -35.12 25.52
CA GLU A 180 2.00 -35.79 24.24
C GLU A 180 0.59 -35.69 23.64
N ILE A 181 0.48 -35.37 22.35
CA ILE A 181 -0.81 -35.34 21.64
C ILE A 181 -0.93 -36.53 20.70
N LYS A 182 -2.08 -37.21 20.75
CA LYS A 182 -2.43 -38.27 19.81
C LYS A 182 -3.22 -37.73 18.64
N MET A 183 -2.66 -37.88 17.44
CA MET A 183 -3.34 -37.59 16.18
C MET A 183 -4.25 -38.75 15.79
N GLU A 184 -5.57 -38.53 15.74
CA GLU A 184 -6.54 -39.57 15.37
C GLU A 184 -6.76 -39.66 13.85
N SER A 185 -6.56 -38.56 13.12
CA SER A 185 -6.82 -38.50 11.68
C SER A 185 -5.54 -38.64 10.85
N LYS A 186 -5.61 -39.46 9.80
CA LYS A 186 -4.56 -39.60 8.77
C LYS A 186 -4.68 -38.55 7.66
N GLU A 187 -5.77 -37.80 7.65
CA GLU A 187 -6.04 -36.75 6.69
C GLU A 187 -6.37 -35.44 7.40
N ILE A 188 -5.96 -34.34 6.78
CA ILE A 188 -6.31 -32.99 7.22
C ILE A 188 -6.99 -32.25 6.08
N THR A 189 -7.96 -31.41 6.42
CA THR A 189 -8.62 -30.52 5.47
C THR A 189 -7.86 -29.20 5.37
N VAL A 190 -7.35 -28.90 4.19
CA VAL A 190 -6.72 -27.62 3.87
C VAL A 190 -7.74 -26.72 3.19
N PHE A 191 -7.72 -25.44 3.50
CA PHE A 191 -8.57 -24.43 2.88
C PHE A 191 -7.74 -23.52 1.97
N ARG A 192 -8.33 -23.10 0.86
CA ARG A 192 -7.79 -22.06 -0.03
C ARG A 192 -8.79 -20.92 -0.11
N ARG A 193 -8.33 -19.68 0.09
CA ARG A 193 -9.22 -18.51 -0.12
C ARG A 193 -9.50 -18.32 -1.60
N VAL A 194 -10.77 -18.18 -1.95
CA VAL A 194 -11.20 -17.74 -3.28
C VAL A 194 -11.17 -16.21 -3.29
N ARG A 195 -10.22 -15.67 -4.07
CA ARG A 195 -10.06 -14.23 -4.27
C ARG A 195 -10.88 -13.75 -5.46
N GLY A 196 -11.29 -12.48 -5.38
CA GLY A 196 -12.04 -11.82 -6.46
C GLY A 196 -13.47 -12.38 -6.57
N GLY A 197 -14.46 -11.55 -6.27
CA GLY A 197 -15.84 -11.87 -6.63
C GLY A 197 -16.11 -11.60 -8.11
N ALA A 198 -17.15 -12.22 -8.66
CA ALA A 198 -17.74 -11.84 -9.96
C ALA A 198 -18.09 -10.33 -10.07
N SER A 199 -18.07 -9.61 -8.95
CA SER A 199 -18.27 -8.18 -8.79
C SER A 199 -17.22 -7.30 -9.49
N ALA A 200 -15.95 -7.71 -9.59
CA ALA A 200 -14.90 -6.89 -10.22
C ALA A 200 -15.15 -6.69 -11.72
N SER A 201 -15.45 -7.78 -12.43
CA SER A 201 -15.75 -7.77 -13.87
C SER A 201 -17.09 -7.08 -14.16
N ALA A 202 -18.09 -7.25 -13.28
CA ALA A 202 -19.37 -6.56 -13.38
C ALA A 202 -19.20 -5.04 -13.26
N LEU A 203 -18.43 -4.58 -12.27
CA LEU A 203 -18.16 -3.16 -12.04
C LEU A 203 -17.29 -2.57 -13.17
N ALA A 204 -16.28 -3.28 -13.65
CA ALA A 204 -15.47 -2.86 -14.80
C ALA A 204 -16.32 -2.63 -16.06
N ASN A 205 -17.32 -3.49 -16.30
CA ASN A 205 -18.24 -3.32 -17.42
C ASN A 205 -19.17 -2.13 -17.26
N GLN A 206 -19.56 -1.77 -16.03
CA GLN A 206 -20.32 -0.54 -15.78
C GLN A 206 -19.47 0.71 -16.03
N ILE A 207 -18.18 0.70 -15.66
CA ILE A 207 -17.29 1.86 -15.82
C ILE A 207 -16.95 2.14 -17.30
N LYS A 208 -16.92 1.13 -18.17
CA LYS A 208 -16.72 1.33 -19.62
C LYS A 208 -17.75 2.27 -20.25
N GLY A 209 -18.95 2.38 -19.67
CA GLY A 209 -20.00 3.29 -20.12
C GLY A 209 -19.79 4.75 -19.72
N PHE A 210 -18.82 5.06 -18.86
CA PHE A 210 -18.54 6.42 -18.42
C PHE A 210 -17.55 7.11 -19.35
N ASP A 211 -17.93 8.28 -19.85
CA ASP A 211 -17.04 9.18 -20.57
C ASP A 211 -16.34 10.11 -19.56
N PHE A 212 -15.03 9.93 -19.40
CA PHE A 212 -14.20 10.78 -18.53
C PHE A 212 -13.70 12.05 -19.23
N GLY A 213 -14.37 12.49 -20.31
CA GLY A 213 -14.18 13.83 -20.89
C GLY A 213 -12.83 14.05 -21.57
N GLY A 214 -12.20 12.97 -22.05
CA GLY A 214 -10.88 13.02 -22.68
C GLY A 214 -10.27 11.66 -23.01
N VAL A 215 -10.81 10.58 -22.44
CA VAL A 215 -10.37 9.21 -22.71
C VAL A 215 -11.59 8.34 -22.99
N ASN A 216 -11.65 7.78 -24.20
CA ASN A 216 -12.66 6.79 -24.54
C ASN A 216 -12.22 5.40 -24.07
N LEU A 217 -12.77 4.95 -22.95
CA LEU A 217 -12.46 3.64 -22.36
C LEU A 217 -12.85 2.46 -23.28
N ASN A 218 -13.75 2.66 -24.25
CA ASN A 218 -14.13 1.61 -25.21
C ASN A 218 -12.99 1.22 -26.15
N ASN A 219 -11.97 2.06 -26.30
CA ASN A 219 -10.81 1.77 -27.15
C ASN A 219 -9.79 0.83 -26.46
N PHE A 220 -10.01 0.47 -25.20
CA PHE A 220 -9.14 -0.39 -24.43
C PHE A 220 -9.77 -1.78 -24.28
N SER A 221 -9.05 -2.81 -24.73
CA SER A 221 -9.42 -4.21 -24.52
C SER A 221 -9.01 -4.68 -23.12
N ASN A 222 -9.76 -5.64 -22.57
CA ASN A 222 -9.44 -6.30 -21.30
C ASN A 222 -9.26 -5.36 -20.09
N LEU A 223 -9.95 -4.21 -20.09
CA LEU A 223 -10.01 -3.35 -18.91
C LEU A 223 -10.52 -4.13 -17.69
N SER A 224 -9.76 -4.06 -16.62
CA SER A 224 -10.14 -4.55 -15.30
C SER A 224 -10.01 -3.41 -14.30
N LEU A 225 -10.97 -3.34 -13.36
CA LEU A 225 -10.86 -2.45 -12.22
C LEU A 225 -10.14 -3.21 -11.11
N GLN A 226 -8.95 -2.75 -10.72
CA GLN A 226 -8.17 -3.37 -9.65
C GLN A 226 -8.51 -2.77 -8.29
N ASN A 227 -8.55 -1.44 -8.21
CA ASN A 227 -8.73 -0.70 -6.96
C ASN A 227 -9.81 0.37 -7.12
N LEU A 228 -10.65 0.54 -6.09
CA LEU A 228 -11.59 1.64 -5.95
C LEU A 228 -11.34 2.32 -4.60
N THR A 229 -11.22 3.65 -4.60
CA THR A 229 -11.08 4.41 -3.36
C THR A 229 -12.21 5.44 -3.26
N LEU A 230 -12.88 5.46 -2.12
CA LEU A 230 -13.90 6.44 -1.75
C LEU A 230 -13.42 7.21 -0.52
N ALA A 231 -13.71 8.50 -0.44
CA ALA A 231 -13.31 9.33 0.70
C ALA A 231 -14.49 10.15 1.22
N GLU A 232 -14.68 10.16 2.53
CA GLU A 232 -15.62 11.05 3.20
C GLU A 232 -15.00 12.44 3.34
N ASP A 233 -15.75 13.46 2.90
CA ASP A 233 -15.39 14.86 3.04
C ASP A 233 -16.09 15.50 4.26
N LYS A 234 -15.66 15.07 5.45
CA LYS A 234 -16.11 15.61 6.75
C LYS A 234 -15.02 15.45 7.80
N GLU A 235 -15.11 16.18 8.89
CA GLU A 235 -14.21 16.03 10.05
C GLU A 235 -14.20 14.56 10.54
N PHE A 236 -13.00 14.02 10.79
CA PHE A 236 -12.78 12.58 11.06
C PHE A 236 -13.32 11.66 9.96
N GLY A 237 -13.34 12.13 8.71
CA GLY A 237 -13.77 11.33 7.56
C GLY A 237 -12.86 10.14 7.28
N TYR A 238 -13.39 9.09 6.68
CA TYR A 238 -12.63 7.90 6.30
C TYR A 238 -12.36 7.82 4.80
N MET A 239 -11.26 7.17 4.44
CA MET A 239 -10.94 6.70 3.11
C MET A 239 -11.14 5.18 3.06
N LEU A 240 -12.03 4.73 2.19
CA LEU A 240 -12.34 3.33 1.96
C LEU A 240 -11.64 2.89 0.69
N SER A 241 -10.78 1.89 0.78
CA SER A 241 -10.10 1.29 -0.38
C SER A 241 -10.56 -0.14 -0.56
N PHE A 242 -11.06 -0.45 -1.75
CA PHE A 242 -11.50 -1.77 -2.17
C PHE A 242 -10.47 -2.30 -3.17
N SER A 243 -9.79 -3.38 -2.83
CA SER A 243 -8.99 -4.13 -3.78
C SER A 243 -9.86 -5.28 -4.31
N LEU A 244 -10.26 -5.13 -5.57
CA LEU A 244 -11.14 -6.08 -6.25
C LEU A 244 -10.38 -7.32 -6.73
N GLU A 245 -9.06 -7.19 -6.86
CA GLU A 245 -8.15 -8.26 -7.23
C GLU A 245 -8.06 -9.33 -6.13
N ASP A 246 -7.80 -8.91 -4.89
CA ASP A 246 -7.71 -9.81 -3.75
C ASP A 246 -9.02 -9.93 -2.94
N GLY A 247 -10.05 -9.14 -3.29
CA GLY A 247 -11.33 -9.10 -2.60
C GLY A 247 -11.22 -8.55 -1.17
N SER A 248 -10.30 -7.61 -0.93
CA SER A 248 -10.14 -6.97 0.37
C SER A 248 -10.75 -5.57 0.40
N ILE A 249 -11.19 -5.19 1.60
CA ILE A 249 -11.63 -3.82 1.91
C ILE A 249 -10.72 -3.32 3.03
N SER A 250 -10.33 -2.05 2.94
CA SER A 250 -9.69 -1.33 4.03
C SER A 250 -10.37 0.00 4.25
N ILE A 251 -10.45 0.42 5.50
CA ILE A 251 -10.92 1.71 5.94
C ILE A 251 -9.73 2.35 6.62
N ASN A 252 -9.37 3.55 6.20
CA ASN A 252 -8.28 4.30 6.81
C ASN A 252 -8.79 5.71 7.11
N GLN A 253 -8.17 6.40 8.06
CA GLN A 253 -8.40 7.82 8.23
C GLN A 253 -8.12 8.59 6.94
N ASN A 254 -9.00 9.51 6.61
CA ASN A 254 -8.70 10.52 5.60
C ASN A 254 -7.84 11.60 6.27
N TRP A 255 -6.52 11.48 6.17
CA TRP A 255 -5.56 12.36 6.85
C TRP A 255 -5.81 13.87 6.63
N LEU A 256 -6.39 14.26 5.49
CA LEU A 256 -6.77 15.66 5.19
C LEU A 256 -7.93 16.19 6.03
N LYS A 257 -8.63 15.29 6.74
CA LYS A 257 -9.83 15.59 7.53
C LYS A 257 -9.69 15.20 9.00
N TRP A 258 -8.55 14.62 9.36
CA TRP A 258 -8.23 14.25 10.74
C TRP A 258 -7.27 15.30 11.32
N PRO A 259 -7.43 15.69 12.60
CA PRO A 259 -6.42 16.48 13.28
C PRO A 259 -5.11 15.71 13.31
N ASN A 260 -4.04 16.32 12.81
CA ASN A 260 -2.69 15.76 12.93
C ASN A 260 -1.80 16.72 13.73
N THR A 261 -0.87 16.15 14.49
CA THR A 261 0.03 16.90 15.38
C THR A 261 0.91 17.88 14.61
N GLN A 262 1.27 17.52 13.37
CA GLN A 262 2.09 18.36 12.49
C GLN A 262 1.40 19.68 12.17
N ASP A 263 0.11 19.67 11.82
CA ASP A 263 -0.67 20.87 11.52
C ASP A 263 -0.91 21.71 12.78
N ILE A 264 -1.14 21.04 13.92
CA ILE A 264 -1.33 21.72 15.22
C ILE A 264 -0.05 22.46 15.65
N CYS A 265 1.12 21.87 15.38
CA CYS A 265 2.42 22.43 15.73
C CYS A 265 3.13 23.15 14.57
N LEU A 266 2.48 23.33 13.42
CA LEU A 266 3.08 23.99 12.27
C LEU A 266 3.46 25.44 12.63
N GLY A 267 4.75 25.76 12.51
CA GLY A 267 5.30 27.07 12.86
C GLY A 267 5.51 27.31 14.37
N LYS A 268 5.39 26.26 15.20
CA LYS A 268 5.70 26.30 16.64
C LYS A 268 7.04 25.61 16.94
N ASP A 269 7.55 25.77 18.16
CA ASP A 269 8.80 25.17 18.63
C ASP A 269 8.62 23.70 19.05
N SER A 270 9.73 23.03 19.39
CA SER A 270 9.73 21.62 19.82
C SER A 270 8.88 21.39 21.08
N ALA A 271 8.73 22.40 21.93
CA ALA A 271 7.89 22.33 23.13
C ALA A 271 6.42 22.04 22.79
N CYS A 272 5.94 22.44 21.61
CA CYS A 272 4.61 22.05 21.13
C CYS A 272 4.49 20.53 20.99
N PHE A 273 5.46 19.88 20.34
CA PHE A 273 5.44 18.42 20.14
C PHE A 273 5.59 17.68 21.47
N ASP A 274 6.46 18.16 22.36
CA ASP A 274 6.66 17.58 23.70
C ASP A 274 5.36 17.64 24.51
N SER A 275 4.61 18.74 24.41
CA SER A 275 3.32 18.90 25.12
C SER A 275 2.21 17.99 24.59
N LEU A 276 2.35 17.48 23.36
CA LEU A 276 1.39 16.58 22.74
C LEU A 276 1.82 15.11 22.85
N GLN A 277 2.97 14.81 23.45
CA GLN A 277 3.42 13.43 23.61
C GLN A 277 2.47 12.66 24.53
N LEU A 278 2.05 11.47 24.08
CA LEU A 278 1.18 10.61 24.87
C LEU A 278 1.95 9.98 26.03
N THR A 279 1.26 9.82 27.16
CA THR A 279 1.74 9.17 28.38
C THR A 279 1.00 7.86 28.62
N PRO A 280 1.50 6.95 29.48
CA PRO A 280 0.80 5.70 29.79
C PRO A 280 -0.63 5.91 30.31
N ASN A 281 -0.90 7.07 30.94
CA ASN A 281 -2.22 7.41 31.46
C ASN A 281 -3.22 7.82 30.36
N ASP A 282 -2.73 8.15 29.16
CA ASP A 282 -3.58 8.50 28.02
C ASP A 282 -4.12 7.25 27.31
N ILE A 283 -3.51 6.08 27.52
CA ILE A 283 -3.96 4.81 26.96
C ILE A 283 -5.26 4.40 27.70
N PRO A 284 -6.40 4.28 26.99
CA PRO A 284 -7.64 3.85 27.63
C PRO A 284 -7.53 2.39 28.12
N SER A 285 -8.39 2.02 29.08
CA SER A 285 -8.47 0.62 29.51
C SER A 285 -8.94 -0.31 28.38
N ASP A 286 -8.59 -1.59 28.46
CA ASP A 286 -8.92 -2.61 27.45
C ASP A 286 -10.41 -2.69 27.16
N SER A 287 -11.25 -2.59 28.21
CA SER A 287 -12.70 -2.58 28.07
C SER A 287 -13.21 -1.38 27.25
N VAL A 288 -12.61 -0.20 27.44
CA VAL A 288 -12.97 1.03 26.71
C VAL A 288 -12.49 0.95 25.26
N ILE A 289 -11.29 0.39 25.05
CA ILE A 289 -10.72 0.15 23.72
C ILE A 289 -11.65 -0.77 22.90
N ILE A 290 -12.05 -1.90 23.47
CA ILE A 290 -12.97 -2.86 22.82
C ILE A 290 -14.33 -2.21 22.57
N GLU A 291 -14.86 -1.43 23.52
CA GLU A 291 -16.14 -0.73 23.34
C GLU A 291 -16.10 0.27 22.18
N ILE A 292 -15.03 1.06 22.04
CA ILE A 292 -14.83 2.00 20.92
C ILE A 292 -14.91 1.24 19.58
N VAL A 293 -14.26 0.09 19.50
CA VAL A 293 -14.21 -0.73 18.29
C VAL A 293 -15.57 -1.38 17.98
N ASP A 294 -16.19 -2.03 18.96
CA ASP A 294 -17.50 -2.67 18.78
C ASP A 294 -18.57 -1.65 18.37
N ASN A 295 -18.52 -0.45 18.94
CA ASN A 295 -19.41 0.65 18.58
C ASN A 295 -19.18 1.07 17.12
N PHE A 296 -17.93 1.24 16.70
CA PHE A 296 -17.59 1.58 15.32
C PHE A 296 -18.07 0.52 14.33
N LEU A 297 -17.76 -0.76 14.58
CA LEU A 297 -18.15 -1.87 13.71
C LEU A 297 -19.67 -1.94 13.54
N ARG A 298 -20.41 -1.79 14.65
CA ARG A 298 -21.88 -1.75 14.65
C ARG A 298 -22.45 -0.54 13.92
N GLU A 299 -21.89 0.66 14.15
CA GLU A 299 -22.32 1.89 13.47
C GLU A 299 -22.11 1.81 11.96
N LYS A 300 -20.98 1.23 11.52
CA LYS A 300 -20.63 1.09 10.10
C LYS A 300 -21.24 -0.14 9.44
N GLY A 301 -21.94 -0.99 10.19
CA GLY A 301 -22.51 -2.24 9.66
C GLY A 301 -21.45 -3.23 9.19
N ILE A 302 -20.26 -3.20 9.79
CA ILE A 302 -19.18 -4.15 9.51
C ILE A 302 -19.47 -5.41 10.33
N SER A 303 -19.77 -6.51 9.65
CA SER A 303 -20.02 -7.79 10.32
C SER A 303 -18.72 -8.38 10.86
N ILE A 304 -18.79 -8.89 12.09
CA ILE A 304 -17.76 -9.70 12.73
C ILE A 304 -18.11 -11.21 12.68
N ASP A 305 -19.08 -11.59 11.85
CA ASP A 305 -19.39 -13.00 11.61
C ASP A 305 -18.15 -13.71 11.05
N GLY A 306 -17.85 -14.88 11.59
CA GLY A 306 -16.63 -15.62 11.24
C GLY A 306 -15.37 -15.11 11.93
N TYR A 307 -15.47 -14.20 12.89
CA TYR A 307 -14.35 -13.81 13.75
C TYR A 307 -14.60 -14.17 15.22
N GLY A 308 -13.51 -14.38 15.96
CA GLY A 308 -13.50 -14.69 17.38
C GLY A 308 -13.51 -13.45 18.27
N ALA A 309 -13.35 -13.66 19.58
CA ALA A 309 -13.24 -12.58 20.54
C ALA A 309 -12.02 -11.68 20.25
N PRO A 310 -12.14 -10.35 20.38
CA PRO A 310 -11.04 -9.44 20.14
C PRO A 310 -9.95 -9.58 21.20
N PHE A 311 -8.72 -9.27 20.81
CA PHE A 311 -7.63 -9.01 21.74
C PHE A 311 -6.84 -7.78 21.28
N ILE A 312 -6.17 -7.15 22.23
CA ILE A 312 -5.42 -5.92 22.01
C ILE A 312 -3.96 -6.27 21.85
N ASP A 313 -3.35 -5.82 20.76
CA ASP A 313 -1.91 -5.95 20.55
C ASP A 313 -1.19 -4.84 21.31
N LYS A 314 -0.54 -5.25 22.40
CA LYS A 314 0.31 -4.41 23.26
C LYS A 314 1.79 -4.74 23.09
N SER A 315 2.17 -5.43 22.02
CA SER A 315 3.55 -5.88 21.79
C SER A 315 4.58 -4.74 21.77
N TRP A 316 4.16 -3.51 21.48
CA TRP A 316 5.03 -2.33 21.52
C TRP A 316 5.05 -1.62 22.88
N ILE A 317 4.15 -1.95 23.81
CA ILE A 317 4.08 -1.36 25.15
C ILE A 317 4.95 -2.18 26.09
N THR A 318 6.24 -1.83 26.20
CA THR A 318 7.14 -2.36 27.21
C THR A 318 7.33 -1.34 28.36
N PRO A 319 7.78 -1.77 29.56
CA PRO A 319 8.05 -0.86 30.68
C PRO A 319 9.07 0.24 30.36
N GLU A 320 9.89 0.05 29.33
CA GLU A 320 11.00 0.92 28.93
C GLU A 320 10.62 1.88 27.79
N VAL A 321 9.38 1.83 27.29
CA VAL A 321 8.93 2.64 26.17
C VAL A 321 8.98 4.12 26.52
N ARG A 322 9.90 4.83 25.88
CA ARG A 322 10.00 6.29 25.96
C ARG A 322 8.99 7.01 25.07
N PHE A 323 8.41 6.32 24.09
CA PHE A 323 7.52 6.91 23.09
C PHE A 323 6.27 6.07 22.87
N ILE A 324 5.12 6.61 23.25
CA ILE A 324 3.82 6.00 23.02
C ILE A 324 3.31 6.48 21.67
N GLY A 325 3.11 5.54 20.74
CA GLY A 325 2.54 5.85 19.43
C GLY A 325 1.10 6.31 19.54
N ASP A 326 0.63 7.06 18.55
CA ASP A 326 -0.76 7.54 18.52
C ASP A 326 -1.78 6.42 18.24
N GLN A 327 -1.32 5.22 17.86
CA GLN A 327 -2.18 4.12 17.43
C GLN A 327 -1.96 2.83 18.20
N LEU A 328 -3.06 2.12 18.45
CA LEU A 328 -3.10 0.80 19.08
C LEU A 328 -3.96 -0.15 18.25
N SER A 329 -3.52 -1.40 18.10
CA SER A 329 -4.20 -2.39 17.27
C SER A 329 -5.07 -3.34 18.10
N VAL A 330 -6.27 -3.61 17.58
CA VAL A 330 -7.20 -4.63 18.06
C VAL A 330 -7.40 -5.63 16.94
N ILE A 331 -7.29 -6.92 17.27
CA ILE A 331 -7.39 -8.01 16.30
C ILE A 331 -8.57 -8.89 16.70
N TYR A 332 -9.51 -9.08 15.77
CA TYR A 332 -10.55 -10.10 15.86
C TYR A 332 -10.05 -11.30 15.04
N PRO A 333 -9.65 -12.41 15.67
CA PRO A 333 -9.09 -13.57 14.97
C PRO A 333 -10.10 -14.16 13.99
N LEU A 334 -9.67 -14.50 12.78
CA LEU A 334 -10.50 -15.21 11.81
C LEU A 334 -10.78 -16.64 12.30
N ILE A 335 -12.01 -17.10 12.11
CA ILE A 335 -12.48 -18.44 12.46
C ILE A 335 -12.94 -19.15 11.19
N ILE A 336 -12.35 -20.31 10.90
CA ILE A 336 -12.78 -21.20 9.81
C ILE A 336 -13.07 -22.56 10.42
N GLU A 337 -14.31 -23.06 10.22
CA GLU A 337 -14.80 -24.32 10.84
C GLU A 337 -14.53 -24.42 12.36
N GLY A 338 -14.69 -23.31 13.08
CA GLY A 338 -14.48 -23.24 14.53
C GLY A 338 -13.01 -23.14 14.96
N SER A 339 -12.06 -23.23 14.03
CA SER A 339 -10.62 -23.11 14.33
C SER A 339 -10.14 -21.69 14.10
N LYS A 340 -9.33 -21.18 15.04
CA LYS A 340 -8.68 -19.87 14.92
C LYS A 340 -7.57 -19.91 13.87
N VAL A 341 -7.47 -18.84 13.10
CA VAL A 341 -6.40 -18.64 12.12
C VAL A 341 -5.25 -17.86 12.74
N TYR A 342 -4.02 -18.32 12.51
CA TYR A 342 -2.78 -17.69 12.93
C TYR A 342 -1.87 -17.50 11.72
N GLU A 343 -1.02 -16.49 11.76
CA GLU A 343 0.11 -16.35 10.84
C GLU A 343 1.20 -17.38 11.18
N GLU A 344 2.12 -17.64 10.26
CA GLU A 344 3.25 -18.57 10.47
C GLU A 344 4.16 -18.16 11.64
N SER A 345 4.14 -16.88 12.03
CA SER A 345 4.85 -16.34 13.19
C SER A 345 4.18 -16.63 14.54
N GLY A 346 3.00 -17.25 14.54
CA GLY A 346 2.24 -17.53 15.77
C GLY A 346 1.40 -16.36 16.28
N GLN A 347 1.25 -15.29 15.49
CA GLN A 347 0.29 -14.22 15.80
C GLN A 347 -1.10 -14.59 15.25
N PRO A 348 -2.19 -14.31 15.98
CA PRO A 348 -3.53 -14.49 15.43
C PRO A 348 -3.73 -13.63 14.17
N SER A 349 -4.33 -14.21 13.14
CA SER A 349 -4.65 -13.53 11.89
C SER A 349 -6.15 -13.26 11.83
N GLY A 350 -6.55 -12.07 11.39
CA GLY A 350 -7.96 -11.74 11.24
C GLY A 350 -8.21 -10.27 10.94
N LEU A 351 -9.39 -9.78 11.33
CA LEU A 351 -9.77 -8.38 11.14
C LEU A 351 -8.95 -7.52 12.10
N ASN A 352 -8.16 -6.60 11.53
CA ASN A 352 -7.31 -5.72 12.31
C ASN A 352 -7.89 -4.31 12.33
N ILE A 353 -7.87 -3.68 13.50
CA ILE A 353 -8.51 -2.39 13.75
C ILE A 353 -7.54 -1.52 14.53
N SER A 354 -7.13 -0.41 13.93
CA SER A 354 -6.30 0.61 14.60
C SER A 354 -7.20 1.63 15.29
N ILE A 355 -6.83 2.00 16.50
CA ILE A 355 -7.46 3.06 17.29
C ILE A 355 -6.47 4.18 17.46
N ASP A 356 -6.87 5.39 17.11
CA ASP A 356 -6.22 6.63 17.51
C ASP A 356 -6.46 6.86 19.01
N ILE A 357 -5.39 6.75 19.80
CA ILE A 357 -5.40 6.86 21.26
C ILE A 357 -5.79 8.28 21.68
N ARG A 358 -5.24 9.30 21.00
CA ARG A 358 -5.45 10.71 21.31
C ARG A 358 -6.90 11.12 21.13
N ASN A 359 -7.50 10.68 20.03
CA ASN A 359 -8.87 11.02 19.65
C ASN A 359 -9.89 10.00 20.14
N LYS A 360 -9.45 8.84 20.67
CA LYS A 360 -10.29 7.73 21.13
C LYS A 360 -11.26 7.25 20.05
N ARG A 361 -10.76 7.08 18.83
CA ARG A 361 -11.54 6.72 17.63
C ARG A 361 -10.84 5.64 16.83
N VAL A 362 -11.60 4.82 16.11
CA VAL A 362 -11.02 3.90 15.12
C VAL A 362 -10.34 4.71 14.02
N ALA A 363 -9.04 4.55 13.84
CA ALA A 363 -8.25 5.20 12.80
C ALA A 363 -8.24 4.37 11.50
N GLY A 364 -8.44 3.06 11.60
CA GLY A 364 -8.50 2.21 10.42
C GLY A 364 -8.93 0.78 10.71
N VAL A 365 -9.34 0.09 9.66
CA VAL A 365 -9.73 -1.31 9.63
C VAL A 365 -9.11 -1.93 8.39
N TRP A 366 -8.36 -3.03 8.54
CA TRP A 366 -7.75 -3.74 7.41
C TRP A 366 -7.90 -5.25 7.58
N ASN A 367 -7.54 -5.97 6.51
CA ASN A 367 -7.75 -7.41 6.41
C ASN A 367 -9.24 -7.79 6.51
N MET A 368 -10.14 -6.91 6.06
CA MET A 368 -11.53 -7.30 5.77
C MET A 368 -11.53 -8.07 4.45
N LEU A 369 -11.44 -9.40 4.55
CA LEU A 369 -11.34 -10.28 3.40
C LEU A 369 -12.67 -10.96 3.08
N SER A 370 -12.84 -11.34 1.81
CA SER A 370 -13.87 -12.30 1.43
C SER A 370 -13.66 -13.64 2.15
N GLN A 371 -14.66 -14.11 2.89
CA GLN A 371 -14.64 -15.41 3.56
C GLN A 371 -15.18 -16.52 2.65
N VAL A 372 -14.76 -16.55 1.40
CA VAL A 372 -15.12 -17.63 0.47
C VAL A 372 -13.92 -18.55 0.34
N TYR A 373 -14.13 -19.83 0.63
CA TYR A 373 -13.08 -20.83 0.66
C TYR A 373 -13.45 -22.04 -0.19
N GLU A 374 -12.42 -22.66 -0.72
CA GLU A 374 -12.46 -24.05 -1.17
C GLU A 374 -11.72 -24.91 -0.16
N SER A 375 -12.09 -26.18 -0.04
CA SER A 375 -11.43 -27.12 0.86
C SER A 375 -11.06 -28.40 0.13
N SER A 376 -9.94 -29.00 0.52
CA SER A 376 -9.41 -30.25 -0.04
C SER A 376 -8.67 -31.02 1.03
N ASP A 377 -8.75 -32.34 0.99
CA ASP A 377 -8.06 -33.21 1.95
C ASP A 377 -6.65 -33.57 1.48
N TYR A 378 -5.74 -33.65 2.45
CA TYR A 378 -4.31 -33.94 2.29
C TYR A 378 -3.84 -34.91 3.38
N ALA A 379 -2.76 -35.65 3.11
CA ALA A 379 -2.17 -36.54 4.08
C ALA A 379 -1.62 -35.77 5.29
N ALA A 380 -1.96 -36.23 6.49
CA ALA A 380 -1.51 -35.66 7.74
C ALA A 380 -0.18 -36.30 8.21
N GLU A 381 0.69 -35.53 8.84
CA GLU A 381 1.76 -36.08 9.67
C GLU A 381 1.18 -36.52 11.02
N THR A 382 1.40 -37.79 11.37
CA THR A 382 0.84 -38.40 12.60
C THR A 382 1.90 -38.77 13.62
N ASP A 383 3.18 -38.71 13.24
CA ASP A 383 4.30 -38.91 14.15
C ASP A 383 4.55 -37.66 14.99
N PHE A 384 4.05 -37.68 16.23
CA PHE A 384 4.25 -36.58 17.17
C PHE A 384 5.72 -36.31 17.48
N ASN A 385 6.61 -37.33 17.44
CA ASN A 385 8.04 -37.09 17.68
C ASN A 385 8.65 -36.24 16.57
N ARG A 386 8.27 -36.48 15.31
CA ARG A 386 8.70 -35.65 14.19
C ARG A 386 8.18 -34.22 14.30
N ILE A 387 6.90 -34.05 14.64
CA ILE A 387 6.30 -32.74 14.86
C ILE A 387 7.03 -31.98 15.97
N LYS A 388 7.30 -32.66 17.09
CA LYS A 388 8.06 -32.12 18.21
C LYS A 388 9.47 -31.70 17.79
N GLU A 389 10.19 -32.54 17.06
CA GLU A 389 11.54 -32.23 16.59
C GLU A 389 11.56 -30.96 15.74
N ILE A 390 10.56 -30.78 14.86
CA ILE A 390 10.41 -29.58 14.04
C ILE A 390 10.08 -28.36 14.91
N ALA A 391 9.24 -28.51 15.94
CA ALA A 391 8.95 -27.45 16.89
C ALA A 391 10.21 -27.00 17.65
N GLU A 392 11.05 -27.94 18.10
CA GLU A 392 12.31 -27.68 18.80
C GLU A 392 13.36 -27.01 17.89
N LYS A 393 13.22 -27.11 16.56
CA LYS A 393 14.00 -26.36 15.56
C LYS A 393 13.45 -24.96 15.27
N GLY A 394 12.36 -24.54 15.92
CA GLY A 394 11.72 -23.24 15.69
C GLY A 394 10.66 -23.24 14.58
N GLY A 395 10.19 -24.42 14.17
CA GLY A 395 9.10 -24.58 13.19
C GLY A 395 9.59 -24.76 11.76
N ARG A 396 8.73 -24.43 10.79
CA ARG A 396 8.98 -24.69 9.35
C ARG A 396 10.24 -24.00 8.82
N TYR A 397 10.47 -22.75 9.21
CA TYR A 397 11.52 -21.94 8.59
C TYR A 397 12.89 -22.09 9.24
N ASN A 398 13.02 -22.87 10.33
CA ASN A 398 14.24 -23.02 11.12
C ASN A 398 14.86 -21.66 11.52
N ASN A 399 15.78 -21.62 12.48
CA ASN A 399 16.39 -20.36 12.94
C ASN A 399 17.48 -19.88 11.97
N ILE A 400 17.11 -19.75 10.69
CA ILE A 400 17.98 -19.58 9.52
C ILE A 400 18.82 -18.27 9.56
N TYR A 401 18.51 -17.33 10.45
CA TYR A 401 19.01 -15.97 10.31
C TYR A 401 20.39 -15.67 10.88
N TYR A 402 21.06 -16.60 11.58
CA TYR A 402 22.37 -16.28 12.16
C TYR A 402 23.35 -17.46 12.04
N ALA A 403 24.13 -17.44 10.97
CA ALA A 403 25.13 -18.46 10.65
C ALA A 403 26.34 -18.51 11.62
N ASP A 404 26.49 -17.52 12.50
CA ASP A 404 27.49 -17.55 13.57
C ASP A 404 27.01 -16.78 14.81
N LEU A 405 26.40 -17.50 15.75
CA LEU A 405 25.99 -16.99 17.06
C LEU A 405 27.04 -17.31 18.14
N SER A 406 28.27 -17.67 17.75
CA SER A 406 29.31 -18.02 18.73
C SER A 406 29.62 -16.81 19.63
N GLY A 407 29.45 -17.01 20.94
CA GLY A 407 29.64 -15.96 21.95
C GLY A 407 28.42 -15.10 22.28
N GLN A 408 27.24 -15.38 21.71
CA GLN A 408 26.00 -14.69 22.06
C GLN A 408 25.24 -15.36 23.21
N GLU A 409 24.47 -14.55 23.95
CA GLU A 409 23.57 -15.04 24.98
C GLU A 409 22.56 -16.02 24.35
N THR A 410 22.44 -17.20 24.96
CA THR A 410 21.55 -18.25 24.50
C THR A 410 20.42 -18.42 25.51
N ASN A 411 19.21 -18.11 25.08
CA ASN A 411 17.99 -18.26 25.88
C ASN A 411 17.27 -19.55 25.50
N VAL A 412 16.96 -20.37 26.51
CA VAL A 412 16.17 -21.59 26.32
C VAL A 412 14.69 -21.26 26.50
N LEU A 413 13.92 -21.36 25.42
CA LEU A 413 12.48 -21.17 25.40
C LEU A 413 11.78 -22.52 25.53
N GLU A 414 10.98 -22.68 26.58
CA GLU A 414 10.16 -23.85 26.84
C GLU A 414 8.86 -23.75 26.04
N LEU A 415 8.60 -24.79 25.25
CA LEU A 415 7.38 -24.97 24.49
C LEU A 415 6.39 -25.80 25.32
N GLY A 416 5.19 -25.26 25.53
CA GLY A 416 4.08 -25.93 26.20
C GLY A 416 3.30 -26.87 25.27
N THR A 417 2.22 -27.45 25.80
CA THR A 417 1.33 -28.34 25.06
C THR A 417 0.73 -27.60 23.86
N PRO A 418 0.78 -28.16 22.64
CA PRO A 418 0.35 -27.44 21.45
C PRO A 418 -1.18 -27.33 21.35
N GLU A 419 -1.62 -26.23 20.76
CA GLU A 419 -3.02 -25.99 20.41
C GLU A 419 -3.25 -26.24 18.92
N PHE A 420 -4.40 -26.82 18.57
CA PHE A 420 -4.79 -26.98 17.18
C PHE A 420 -5.29 -25.65 16.61
N ILE A 421 -4.70 -25.23 15.50
CA ILE A 421 -5.01 -23.97 14.81
C ILE A 421 -5.03 -24.18 13.29
N LEU A 422 -5.41 -23.13 12.55
CA LEU A 422 -5.16 -23.02 11.12
C LEU A 422 -4.03 -22.00 10.89
N ALA A 423 -2.92 -22.42 10.28
CA ALA A 423 -1.87 -21.50 9.86
C ALA A 423 -2.19 -20.92 8.48
N ARG A 424 -2.15 -19.60 8.36
CA ARG A 424 -2.24 -18.86 7.10
C ARG A 424 -0.89 -18.92 6.41
N ILE A 425 -0.85 -19.55 5.24
CA ILE A 425 0.37 -19.75 4.45
C ILE A 425 0.16 -19.18 3.06
N TRP A 426 1.14 -18.42 2.58
CA TRP A 426 1.16 -17.88 1.23
C TRP A 426 2.00 -18.77 0.33
N LYS A 427 1.46 -19.13 -0.82
CA LYS A 427 2.16 -19.91 -1.84
C LYS A 427 2.29 -19.09 -3.12
N GLN A 428 3.50 -18.83 -3.59
CA GLN A 428 3.65 -18.21 -4.90
C GLN A 428 3.44 -19.29 -5.97
N PRO A 429 2.59 -19.05 -6.99
CA PRO A 429 2.52 -19.94 -8.13
C PRO A 429 3.85 -19.91 -8.91
N ALA A 430 4.19 -21.01 -9.58
CA ALA A 430 5.34 -21.02 -10.47
C ALA A 430 5.15 -20.00 -11.61
N GLY A 431 6.03 -18.99 -11.69
CA GLY A 431 5.98 -17.93 -12.70
C GLY A 431 5.33 -16.64 -12.20
N TYR A 432 4.72 -15.89 -13.13
CA TYR A 432 4.00 -14.65 -12.80
C TYR A 432 2.56 -14.99 -12.39
N GLY A 433 2.26 -14.83 -11.12
CA GLY A 433 0.89 -14.97 -10.61
C GLY A 433 0.78 -14.43 -9.20
N MET A 434 -0.45 -14.14 -8.77
CA MET A 434 -0.70 -13.73 -7.40
C MET A 434 -0.47 -14.91 -6.47
N ALA A 435 0.21 -14.65 -5.35
CA ALA A 435 0.34 -15.60 -4.27
C ALA A 435 -1.03 -16.17 -3.89
N GLN A 436 -1.18 -17.48 -3.79
CA GLN A 436 -2.38 -18.12 -3.26
C GLN A 436 -2.30 -18.17 -1.74
N GLU A 437 -3.45 -18.06 -1.09
CA GLU A 437 -3.55 -18.06 0.37
C GLU A 437 -4.26 -19.33 0.83
N PHE A 438 -3.54 -20.07 1.67
CA PHE A 438 -3.97 -21.33 2.24
C PHE A 438 -4.13 -21.21 3.75
N PHE A 439 -5.05 -21.99 4.30
CA PHE A 439 -5.20 -22.17 5.74
C PHE A 439 -5.02 -23.65 6.03
N ILE A 440 -3.93 -23.99 6.70
CA ILE A 440 -3.45 -25.35 6.87
C ILE A 440 -3.55 -25.74 8.34
N PRO A 441 -4.23 -26.86 8.67
CA PRO A 441 -4.20 -27.43 10.02
C PRO A 441 -2.78 -27.52 10.56
N SER A 442 -2.57 -26.96 11.75
CA SER A 442 -1.25 -26.77 12.34
C SER A 442 -1.32 -26.90 13.86
N TYR A 443 -0.19 -27.21 14.48
CA TYR A 443 -0.02 -27.09 15.92
C TYR A 443 0.73 -25.81 16.26
N PHE A 444 0.17 -25.03 17.19
CA PHE A 444 0.80 -23.87 17.80
C PHE A 444 1.35 -24.28 19.17
N PHE A 445 2.67 -24.28 19.31
CA PHE A 445 3.38 -24.57 20.55
C PHE A 445 3.63 -23.27 21.31
N PRO A 446 2.87 -22.95 22.38
CA PRO A 446 3.04 -21.69 23.11
C PRO A 446 4.37 -21.67 23.86
N ILE A 447 5.03 -20.52 23.90
CA ILE A 447 6.20 -20.33 24.77
C ILE A 447 5.71 -20.01 26.19
N ILE A 448 6.10 -20.82 27.16
CA ILE A 448 5.61 -20.70 28.55
C ILE A 448 6.55 -19.93 29.49
N ASN A 449 7.80 -19.70 29.08
CA ASN A 449 8.84 -19.06 29.89
C ASN A 449 9.48 -17.85 29.17
N LYS A 450 8.67 -17.05 28.47
CA LYS A 450 9.15 -15.92 27.66
C LYS A 450 9.93 -14.90 28.53
N PRO A 451 11.23 -14.65 28.26
CA PRO A 451 12.01 -13.62 28.95
C PRO A 451 11.42 -12.22 28.74
N ASP A 452 11.56 -11.33 29.73
CA ASP A 452 11.08 -9.94 29.66
C ASP A 452 11.70 -9.15 28.49
N ASN A 453 12.93 -9.51 28.10
CA ASN A 453 13.66 -8.90 26.98
C ASN A 453 13.47 -9.63 25.64
N ALA A 454 12.73 -10.73 25.59
CA ALA A 454 12.51 -11.45 24.35
C ALA A 454 11.60 -10.62 23.42
N PRO A 455 11.84 -10.66 22.09
CA PRO A 455 11.01 -9.93 21.15
C PRO A 455 9.54 -10.29 21.33
N THR A 456 8.71 -9.26 21.42
CA THR A 456 7.29 -9.40 21.74
C THR A 456 6.52 -10.16 20.65
N TRP A 457 7.05 -10.21 19.42
CA TRP A 457 6.48 -10.95 18.31
C TRP A 457 6.64 -12.48 18.39
N ILE A 458 7.54 -13.01 19.22
CA ILE A 458 7.73 -14.46 19.38
C ILE A 458 6.81 -14.96 20.50
N ASN A 459 5.66 -15.56 20.13
CA ASN A 459 4.69 -16.07 21.10
C ASN A 459 4.60 -17.61 21.13
N GLY A 460 5.13 -18.26 20.11
CA GLY A 460 5.14 -19.71 20.01
C GLY A 460 5.73 -20.17 18.68
N VAL A 461 5.70 -21.47 18.46
CA VAL A 461 6.17 -22.11 17.23
C VAL A 461 5.00 -22.75 16.52
N VAL A 462 4.82 -22.45 15.23
CA VAL A 462 3.76 -23.06 14.40
C VAL A 462 4.35 -24.19 13.56
N VAL A 463 3.73 -25.37 13.64
CA VAL A 463 4.11 -26.56 12.86
C VAL A 463 2.92 -27.03 12.00
N PRO A 464 2.98 -26.90 10.67
CA PRO A 464 1.95 -27.42 9.76
C PRO A 464 1.81 -28.94 9.84
N LEU A 465 0.58 -29.44 9.76
CA LEU A 465 0.31 -30.89 9.83
C LEU A 465 0.25 -31.57 8.46
N ALA A 466 0.35 -30.82 7.37
CA ALA A 466 0.42 -31.39 6.03
C ALA A 466 1.76 -32.10 5.83
N LYS A 467 1.72 -33.41 5.61
CA LYS A 467 2.93 -34.24 5.52
C LYS A 467 3.94 -33.71 4.49
N GLU A 468 3.45 -33.33 3.31
CA GLU A 468 4.31 -32.84 2.22
C GLU A 468 5.04 -31.52 2.57
N ILE A 469 4.47 -30.69 3.44
CA ILE A 469 5.11 -29.42 3.88
C ILE A 469 6.27 -29.73 4.82
N LEU A 470 6.09 -30.71 5.72
CA LEU A 470 7.16 -31.13 6.62
C LEU A 470 8.26 -31.90 5.88
N ASP A 471 7.90 -32.70 4.87
CA ASP A 471 8.85 -33.39 4.00
C ASP A 471 9.73 -32.42 3.19
N ASP A 472 9.22 -31.22 2.87
CA ASP A 472 9.99 -30.15 2.22
C ASP A 472 10.91 -29.42 3.21
N ALA A 473 10.44 -29.14 4.41
CA ALA A 473 11.26 -28.55 5.47
C ALA A 473 12.50 -29.41 5.77
N ASP A 474 12.35 -30.73 5.81
CA ASP A 474 13.48 -31.65 6.03
C ASP A 474 14.51 -31.62 4.90
N LYS A 475 14.09 -31.38 3.65
CA LYS A 475 14.99 -31.28 2.49
C LYS A 475 15.73 -29.94 2.45
N ASN A 476 15.08 -28.86 2.87
CA ASN A 476 15.62 -27.51 2.79
C ASN A 476 16.48 -27.14 4.00
N ASN A 477 16.45 -27.93 5.09
CA ASN A 477 17.26 -27.72 6.29
C ASN A 477 18.79 -27.79 6.06
N ASP A 478 19.26 -28.35 4.94
CA ASP A 478 20.70 -28.37 4.58
C ASP A 478 21.18 -27.11 3.85
N ILE A 479 20.27 -26.26 3.38
CA ILE A 479 20.62 -25.03 2.68
C ILE A 479 20.67 -23.90 3.70
N ASN A 480 21.77 -23.82 4.45
CA ASN A 480 22.11 -22.62 5.21
C ASN A 480 22.22 -21.46 4.20
N PRO A 481 21.30 -20.49 4.14
CA PRO A 481 21.47 -19.36 3.25
C PRO A 481 22.68 -18.60 3.76
N ARG A 482 23.78 -18.74 3.03
CA ARG A 482 24.98 -17.97 3.32
C ARG A 482 24.55 -16.51 3.17
N PRO A 483 24.76 -15.65 4.19
CA PRO A 483 24.51 -14.24 4.03
C PRO A 483 25.25 -13.80 2.76
N MET A 484 24.55 -13.11 1.86
CA MET A 484 25.21 -12.51 0.71
C MET A 484 26.39 -11.71 1.26
N PRO A 485 27.62 -11.92 0.72
CA PRO A 485 28.75 -11.10 1.11
C PRO A 485 28.30 -9.65 1.03
N LEU A 486 28.47 -8.89 2.12
CA LEU A 486 28.29 -7.45 2.06
C LEU A 486 29.11 -6.97 0.88
N LEU A 487 28.45 -6.40 -0.12
CA LEU A 487 29.14 -5.85 -1.28
C LEU A 487 30.15 -4.85 -0.73
N ASP A 488 31.43 -5.19 -0.88
CA ASP A 488 32.51 -4.33 -0.41
C ASP A 488 32.27 -2.96 -1.04
N PRO A 489 32.09 -1.88 -0.24
CA PRO A 489 31.89 -0.54 -0.79
C PRO A 489 33.04 -0.10 -1.70
N ALA A 490 34.21 -0.76 -1.64
CA ALA A 490 35.31 -0.56 -2.59
C ALA A 490 35.01 -1.10 -4.01
N SER A 491 34.14 -2.10 -4.16
CA SER A 491 33.82 -2.74 -5.44
C SER A 491 32.87 -1.93 -6.32
N THR A 492 32.21 -0.89 -5.80
CA THR A 492 31.29 -0.02 -6.57
C THR A 492 31.92 1.28 -7.05
N ARG A 493 33.19 1.55 -6.72
CA ARG A 493 33.99 2.52 -7.48
C ARG A 493 34.39 1.87 -8.81
N SER A 494 33.48 1.87 -9.79
CA SER A 494 33.94 1.89 -11.16
C SER A 494 34.80 3.14 -11.31
N GLU A 495 36.09 2.97 -11.57
CA GLU A 495 36.96 4.05 -12.05
C GLU A 495 36.31 4.62 -13.31
N GLN A 496 35.52 5.68 -13.14
CA GLN A 496 35.08 6.49 -14.25
C GLN A 496 36.36 7.19 -14.72
N PRO A 497 36.90 6.88 -15.91
CA PRO A 497 38.13 7.50 -16.36
C PRO A 497 37.91 9.01 -16.35
N ALA A 498 38.82 9.72 -15.68
CA ALA A 498 38.82 11.17 -15.67
C ALA A 498 38.90 11.65 -17.12
N VAL A 499 37.78 12.14 -17.66
CA VAL A 499 37.77 12.86 -18.92
C VAL A 499 38.52 14.16 -18.64
N ALA A 500 39.74 14.25 -19.15
CA ALA A 500 40.51 15.48 -19.13
C ALA A 500 39.70 16.58 -19.83
N PRO A 501 39.64 17.81 -19.29
CA PRO A 501 39.01 18.91 -19.99
C PRO A 501 39.75 19.14 -21.30
N GLU A 502 39.06 18.96 -22.44
CA GLU A 502 39.57 19.41 -23.73
C GLU A 502 39.62 20.95 -23.72
N ASP A 503 40.84 21.48 -23.89
CA ASP A 503 41.10 22.89 -24.14
C ASP A 503 40.33 23.34 -25.39
N PHE A 504 39.30 24.16 -25.20
CA PHE A 504 38.71 24.94 -26.29
C PHE A 504 39.69 26.05 -26.66
N ALA A 505 40.61 25.73 -27.58
CA ALA A 505 41.37 26.72 -28.33
C ALA A 505 40.41 27.55 -29.19
N ALA A 506 40.43 28.86 -28.96
CA ALA A 506 39.75 29.85 -29.77
C ALA A 506 40.60 30.14 -31.03
N ASP A 507 40.38 29.38 -32.10
CA ASP A 507 40.90 29.73 -33.43
C ASP A 507 39.90 30.60 -34.18
N GLU A 508 40.20 31.89 -34.15
CA GLU A 508 40.27 32.80 -35.29
C GLU A 508 39.68 32.31 -36.64
N VAL A 509 38.46 32.72 -36.95
CA VAL A 509 37.98 32.82 -38.34
C VAL A 509 37.27 34.16 -38.53
N CYS A 510 38.02 35.15 -39.02
CA CYS A 510 37.52 36.38 -39.61
C CYS A 510 38.39 36.76 -40.83
N ALA A 511 37.90 36.43 -42.02
CA ALA A 511 38.20 37.02 -43.35
C ALA A 511 37.26 36.27 -44.31
N ASP A 512 36.34 36.82 -45.09
CA ASP A 512 36.27 38.09 -45.79
C ASP A 512 34.80 38.50 -45.99
N ASN A 513 34.47 39.76 -45.72
CA ASN A 513 33.71 40.63 -46.62
C ASN A 513 33.34 41.92 -45.88
N CYS A 514 34.30 42.85 -45.87
CA CYS A 514 33.98 44.27 -45.76
C CYS A 514 33.39 44.74 -47.09
N GLY A 515 32.14 45.17 -47.05
CA GLY A 515 31.53 46.03 -48.06
C GLY A 515 30.89 47.24 -47.38
N ASN A 516 31.68 48.32 -47.27
CA ASN A 516 31.29 49.73 -47.04
C ASN A 516 30.37 50.02 -45.84
N GLY A 517 30.73 50.78 -44.81
CA GLY A 517 31.89 51.61 -44.54
C GLY A 517 31.56 52.49 -43.32
N ILE A 518 32.61 52.88 -42.60
CA ILE A 518 32.69 53.96 -41.61
C ILE A 518 31.88 53.76 -40.31
N CYS A 519 32.56 53.18 -39.32
CA CYS A 519 32.32 53.46 -37.92
C CYS A 519 32.95 54.82 -37.58
N GLU A 520 32.14 55.78 -37.11
CA GLU A 520 32.61 56.83 -36.21
C GLU A 520 32.35 56.37 -34.77
N GLU A 521 33.38 56.52 -33.93
CA GLU A 521 33.30 56.44 -32.48
C GLU A 521 32.26 57.43 -31.94
N VAL A 522 31.74 57.17 -30.73
CA VAL A 522 31.75 58.14 -29.60
C VAL A 522 30.93 57.57 -28.43
N THR A 523 31.67 57.36 -27.33
CA THR A 523 31.30 57.26 -25.89
C THR A 523 30.42 56.13 -25.38
#